data_AF-A0A453PXE4-F1
#
_entry.id   AF-A0A453PXE4-F1
#
_cell.length_a   1.000
_cell.length_b   1.000
_cell.length_c   1.000
_cell.angle_alpha   90.00
_cell.angle_beta   90.00
_cell.angle_gamma   90.00
#
_symmetry.space_group_name_H-M   'P 1'
#
loop_
_entity.id
_entity.type
_entity.pdbx_description
1 polymer ?
#
loop_
_entity_poly.entity_id
_entity_poly.type
_entity_poly.pdbx_seq_one_letter_code
_entity_poly.pdbx_strand_id
1 'polypeptide(L)'
;DHKDKKDDAREDLLLEKRRKRLLLFAILAATITYQAGLTPPGGFLLQDDKLGRHHAGDPVLLDNYPRRYNAFFYCNSISFMLSIALIILLVNPNLYRPAIRSNALSVCTAVGLLCLMGAYATGSTQHLKTSIYIIVLAVVVLLVAAGLLLVFLLKRHGNSKKNPPSAPIKQKDQKGERKKHARRKYLMLLGILVASVAYQAGLKPPGGTWQSGDSGYEAGNPVMHDNRRPRYLVFFYSNSISFVASIVVIIMLLPQWLRKEQQGEWEKWSLRVMNWTIRLDLFALLGAYAAGSNRGWKTSMYVVALIIAVLGYFVIHMKISTCLERRRKKRDAEAAMGIIV
;
A
#
# COMPACT_ATOMS: atom_id res chain seq x y z
N ASP A 1 27.17 18.51 27.92
CA ASP A 1 28.14 17.79 27.07
C ASP A 1 27.86 16.33 26.75
N HIS A 2 28.02 15.36 27.66
CA HIS A 2 27.78 13.94 27.29
C HIS A 2 26.31 13.57 27.04
N LYS A 3 25.37 14.31 27.65
CA LYS A 3 23.92 14.10 27.48
C LYS A 3 23.43 14.67 26.15
N ASP A 4 23.89 15.88 25.80
CA ASP A 4 23.54 16.57 24.55
C ASP A 4 24.02 15.80 23.31
N LYS A 5 25.28 15.32 23.33
CA LYS A 5 25.84 14.47 22.24
C LYS A 5 25.05 13.18 22.01
N LYS A 6 24.44 12.61 23.06
CA LYS A 6 23.68 11.35 22.98
C LYS A 6 22.26 11.58 22.45
N ASP A 7 21.67 12.73 22.75
CA ASP A 7 20.36 13.11 22.22
C ASP A 7 20.46 13.51 20.74
N ASP A 8 21.50 14.25 20.32
CA ASP A 8 21.76 14.58 18.90
C ASP A 8 21.95 13.33 18.02
N ALA A 9 22.80 12.39 18.45
CA ALA A 9 23.02 11.14 17.72
C ALA A 9 21.74 10.30 17.56
N ARG A 10 20.82 10.40 18.54
CA ARG A 10 19.55 9.69 18.52
C ARG A 10 18.54 10.36 17.61
N GLU A 11 18.51 11.69 17.56
CA GLU A 11 17.68 12.45 16.62
C GLU A 11 18.11 12.17 15.18
N ASP A 12 19.41 12.21 14.89
CA ASP A 12 19.95 11.92 13.56
C ASP A 12 19.57 10.53 13.06
N LEU A 13 19.63 9.52 13.93
CA LEU A 13 19.21 8.16 13.61
C LEU A 13 17.70 8.06 13.31
N LEU A 14 16.86 8.89 13.96
CA LEU A 14 15.41 8.93 13.68
C LEU A 14 15.12 9.65 12.36
N LEU A 15 15.82 10.75 12.07
CA LEU A 15 15.73 11.47 10.81
C LEU A 15 16.11 10.56 9.64
N GLU A 16 17.21 9.80 9.77
CA GLU A 16 17.68 8.88 8.73
C GLU A 16 16.68 7.74 8.48
N LYS A 17 16.11 7.15 9.54
CA LYS A 17 15.06 6.12 9.41
C LYS A 17 13.83 6.67 8.68
N ARG A 18 13.45 7.91 8.95
CA ARG A 18 12.32 8.56 8.31
C ARG A 18 12.60 8.91 6.86
N ARG A 19 13.81 9.42 6.57
CA ARG A 19 14.31 9.66 5.21
C ARG A 19 14.20 8.39 4.36
N LYS A 20 14.74 7.27 4.86
CA LYS A 20 14.67 5.96 4.16
C LYS A 20 13.23 5.57 3.84
N ARG A 21 12.31 5.67 4.81
CA ARG A 21 10.90 5.32 4.60
C ARG A 21 10.20 6.22 3.56
N LEU A 22 10.36 7.53 3.68
CA LEU A 22 9.76 8.48 2.72
C LEU A 22 10.31 8.26 1.32
N LEU A 23 11.61 7.94 1.21
CA LEU A 23 12.25 7.64 -0.07
C LEU A 23 11.66 6.37 -0.69
N LEU A 24 11.43 5.30 0.09
CA LEU A 24 10.78 4.09 -0.43
C LEU A 24 9.38 4.38 -0.99
N PHE A 25 8.57 5.21 -0.31
CA PHE A 25 7.23 5.56 -0.79
C PHE A 25 7.26 6.45 -2.04
N ALA A 26 8.20 7.40 -2.09
CA ALA A 26 8.40 8.24 -3.27
C ALA A 26 8.87 7.40 -4.47
N ILE A 27 9.78 6.45 -4.28
CA ILE A 27 10.20 5.52 -5.35
C ILE A 27 9.03 4.67 -5.82
N LEU A 28 8.23 4.11 -4.90
CA LEU A 28 7.02 3.37 -5.28
C LEU A 28 6.10 4.23 -6.15
N ALA A 29 5.69 5.39 -5.65
CA ALA A 29 4.74 6.24 -6.33
C ALA A 29 5.30 6.72 -7.69
N ALA A 30 6.56 7.15 -7.74
CA ALA A 30 7.22 7.55 -9.00
C ALA A 30 7.25 6.41 -10.03
N THR A 31 7.61 5.19 -9.62
CA THR A 31 7.73 4.07 -10.58
C THR A 31 6.39 3.68 -11.18
N ILE A 32 5.35 3.58 -10.37
CA ILE A 32 4.02 3.15 -10.87
C ILE A 32 3.30 4.26 -11.64
N THR A 33 3.45 5.54 -11.26
CA THR A 33 2.84 6.63 -12.02
C THR A 33 3.59 6.93 -13.30
N TYR A 34 4.90 6.73 -13.35
CA TYR A 34 5.68 6.80 -14.59
C TYR A 34 5.18 5.76 -15.59
N GLN A 35 5.07 4.50 -15.17
CA GLN A 35 4.57 3.42 -16.03
C GLN A 35 3.13 3.68 -16.49
N ALA A 36 2.25 4.12 -15.58
CA ALA A 36 0.86 4.42 -15.92
C ALA A 36 0.70 5.67 -16.80
N GLY A 37 1.60 6.65 -16.68
CA GLY A 37 1.60 7.84 -17.53
C GLY A 37 2.00 7.52 -18.96
N LEU A 38 2.95 6.59 -19.16
CA LEU A 38 3.39 6.15 -20.48
C LEU A 38 2.48 5.09 -21.11
N THR A 39 1.65 4.42 -20.30
CA THR A 39 0.70 3.42 -20.76
C THR A 39 -0.66 3.71 -20.13
N PRO A 40 -1.40 4.70 -20.66
CA PRO A 40 -2.67 5.12 -20.09
C PRO A 40 -3.67 3.94 -20.11
N PRO A 41 -4.68 3.98 -19.23
CA PRO A 41 -5.65 2.89 -19.12
C PRO A 41 -6.41 2.74 -20.44
N GLY A 42 -6.61 1.49 -20.87
CA GLY A 42 -7.16 1.19 -22.19
C GLY A 42 -6.15 1.25 -23.34
N GLY A 43 -4.94 1.76 -23.10
CA GLY A 43 -3.89 1.86 -24.09
C GLY A 43 -4.06 3.04 -25.04
N PHE A 44 -3.45 2.90 -26.22
CA PHE A 44 -3.51 3.87 -27.30
C PHE A 44 -4.25 3.29 -28.50
N LEU A 45 -4.88 4.16 -29.28
CA LEU A 45 -5.43 3.79 -30.58
C LEU A 45 -4.29 3.33 -31.50
N LEU A 46 -4.53 2.25 -32.24
CA LEU A 46 -3.52 1.63 -33.11
C LEU A 46 -3.63 2.05 -34.58
N GLN A 47 -4.74 2.69 -34.97
CA GLN A 47 -5.03 3.08 -36.35
C GLN A 47 -5.64 4.47 -36.37
N ASP A 48 -5.31 5.23 -37.42
CA ASP A 48 -5.95 6.50 -37.72
C ASP A 48 -7.40 6.27 -38.19
N ASP A 49 -8.29 7.19 -37.84
CA ASP A 49 -9.63 7.17 -38.38
C ASP A 49 -9.66 7.73 -39.82
N LYS A 50 -10.63 7.28 -40.62
CA LYS A 50 -10.75 7.72 -42.03
C LYS A 50 -11.08 9.21 -42.19
N LEU A 51 -11.54 9.86 -41.11
CA LEU A 51 -11.93 11.27 -41.10
C LEU A 51 -10.84 12.20 -40.54
N GLY A 52 -9.69 11.66 -40.09
CA GLY A 52 -8.58 12.44 -39.53
C GLY A 52 -8.88 13.15 -38.20
N ARG A 53 -9.91 12.71 -37.47
CA ARG A 53 -10.24 13.24 -36.13
C ARG A 53 -9.50 12.52 -35.02
N HIS A 54 -9.07 11.28 -35.23
CA HIS A 54 -8.41 10.44 -34.24
C HIS A 54 -7.18 9.80 -34.86
N HIS A 55 -6.04 9.93 -34.18
CA HIS A 55 -4.77 9.45 -34.70
C HIS A 55 -4.28 8.27 -33.87
N ALA A 56 -3.57 7.36 -34.52
CA ALA A 56 -2.81 6.32 -33.85
C ALA A 56 -1.87 6.97 -32.83
N GLY A 57 -1.90 6.48 -31.59
CA GLY A 57 -1.21 7.09 -30.47
C GLY A 57 -2.07 7.98 -29.57
N ASP A 58 -3.32 8.27 -29.92
CA ASP A 58 -4.25 8.93 -29.00
C ASP A 58 -4.69 7.96 -27.87
N PRO A 59 -4.74 8.39 -26.60
CA PRO A 59 -5.19 7.53 -25.50
C PRO A 59 -6.66 7.12 -25.68
N VAL A 60 -6.94 5.82 -25.61
CA VAL A 60 -8.31 5.29 -25.81
C VAL A 60 -9.29 5.84 -24.76
N LEU A 61 -8.84 6.02 -23.51
CA LEU A 61 -9.68 6.60 -22.46
C LEU A 61 -9.99 8.08 -22.69
N LEU A 62 -9.10 8.82 -23.37
CA LEU A 62 -9.34 10.24 -23.71
C LEU A 62 -10.46 10.34 -24.73
N ASP A 63 -10.45 9.46 -25.73
CA ASP A 63 -11.43 9.42 -26.80
C ASP A 63 -12.85 9.13 -26.27
N ASN A 64 -12.99 8.03 -25.52
CA ASN A 64 -14.30 7.60 -25.03
C ASN A 64 -14.80 8.44 -23.84
N TYR A 65 -13.91 8.81 -22.91
CA TYR A 65 -14.29 9.43 -21.63
C TYR A 65 -13.31 10.54 -21.22
N PRO A 66 -13.31 11.70 -21.90
CA PRO A 66 -12.29 12.74 -21.72
C PRO A 66 -12.22 13.28 -20.29
N ARG A 67 -13.36 13.42 -19.60
CA ARG A 67 -13.38 13.86 -18.19
C ARG A 67 -12.65 12.88 -17.26
N ARG A 68 -12.76 11.58 -17.52
CA ARG A 68 -12.10 10.52 -16.72
C ARG A 68 -10.63 10.48 -17.03
N TYR A 69 -10.27 10.53 -18.30
CA TYR A 69 -8.89 10.63 -18.73
C TYR A 69 -8.22 11.84 -18.09
N ASN A 70 -8.83 13.03 -18.15
CA ASN A 70 -8.26 14.23 -17.54
C ASN A 70 -8.05 14.05 -16.02
N ALA A 71 -9.04 13.51 -15.31
CA ALA A 71 -8.90 13.22 -13.88
C ALA A 71 -7.76 12.22 -13.60
N PHE A 72 -7.70 11.11 -14.35
CA PHE A 72 -6.58 10.15 -14.28
C PHE A 72 -5.24 10.84 -14.53
N PHE A 73 -5.12 11.56 -15.64
CA PHE A 73 -3.89 12.21 -16.10
C PHE A 73 -3.36 13.21 -15.07
N TYR A 74 -4.21 14.12 -14.57
CA TYR A 74 -3.79 15.10 -13.58
C TYR A 74 -3.46 14.45 -12.23
N CYS A 75 -4.29 13.53 -11.73
CA CYS A 75 -4.00 12.84 -10.47
C CYS A 75 -2.70 12.02 -10.54
N ASN A 76 -2.49 11.28 -11.64
CA ASN A 76 -1.28 10.50 -11.86
C ASN A 76 -0.04 11.41 -11.96
N SER A 77 -0.14 12.51 -12.71
CA SER A 77 0.95 13.48 -12.91
C SER A 77 1.31 14.21 -11.62
N ILE A 78 0.33 14.65 -10.83
CA ILE A 78 0.60 15.28 -9.52
C ILE A 78 1.31 14.29 -8.59
N SER A 79 0.85 13.04 -8.52
CA SER A 79 1.51 11.99 -7.73
C SER A 79 2.95 11.74 -8.20
N PHE A 80 3.19 11.68 -9.51
CA PHE A 80 4.53 11.56 -10.08
C PHE A 80 5.43 12.74 -9.70
N MET A 81 4.98 13.97 -9.94
CA MET A 81 5.77 15.19 -9.70
C MET A 81 6.07 15.38 -8.21
N LEU A 82 5.11 15.14 -7.32
CA LEU A 82 5.34 15.16 -5.88
C LEU A 82 6.38 14.10 -5.46
N SER A 83 6.33 12.92 -6.07
CA SER A 83 7.29 11.85 -5.79
C SER A 83 8.71 12.18 -6.25
N ILE A 84 8.87 12.76 -7.44
CA ILE A 84 10.17 13.24 -7.93
C ILE A 84 10.72 14.37 -7.05
N ALA A 85 9.88 15.36 -6.71
CA ALA A 85 10.25 16.44 -5.81
C ALA A 85 10.70 15.90 -4.44
N LEU A 86 9.97 14.92 -3.88
CA LEU A 86 10.36 14.24 -2.64
C LEU A 86 11.71 13.54 -2.77
N ILE A 87 11.97 12.81 -3.87
CA ILE A 87 13.26 12.14 -4.08
C ILE A 87 14.40 13.17 -4.09
N ILE A 88 14.27 14.24 -4.86
CA ILE A 88 15.29 15.30 -4.95
C ILE A 88 15.54 15.93 -3.56
N LEU A 89 14.48 16.27 -2.84
CA LEU A 89 14.56 16.83 -1.50
C LEU A 89 15.20 15.86 -0.49
N LEU A 90 14.88 14.56 -0.58
CA LEU A 90 15.40 13.52 0.31
C LEU A 90 16.83 13.12 0.00
N VAL A 91 17.32 13.32 -1.23
CA VAL A 91 18.71 13.06 -1.60
C VAL A 91 19.62 14.13 -1.01
N ASN A 92 19.18 15.39 -0.97
CA ASN A 92 20.00 16.51 -0.47
C ASN A 92 19.95 16.64 1.07
N PRO A 93 21.08 16.48 1.79
CA PRO A 93 21.13 16.57 3.24
C PRO A 93 20.75 17.93 3.82
N ASN A 94 20.98 19.00 3.06
CA ASN A 94 20.70 20.36 3.50
C ASN A 94 19.20 20.67 3.44
N LEU A 95 18.44 19.98 2.57
CA LEU A 95 17.01 20.21 2.37
C LEU A 95 16.13 19.27 3.20
N TYR A 96 16.50 17.99 3.33
CA TYR A 96 15.64 17.06 4.06
C TYR A 96 15.64 17.32 5.57
N ARG A 97 16.75 17.75 6.19
CA ARG A 97 16.82 17.98 7.64
C ARG A 97 15.75 18.98 8.13
N PRO A 98 15.63 20.20 7.57
CA PRO A 98 14.56 21.13 7.94
C PRO A 98 13.17 20.63 7.51
N ALA A 99 13.03 20.05 6.31
CA ALA A 99 11.72 19.61 5.80
C ALA A 99 11.15 18.36 6.51
N ILE A 100 12.02 17.49 7.05
CA ILE A 100 11.60 16.39 7.92
C ILE A 100 11.13 16.95 9.25
N ARG A 101 11.80 17.96 9.83
CA ARG A 101 11.39 18.59 11.10
C ARG A 101 10.03 19.29 11.00
N SER A 102 9.66 19.85 9.84
CA SER A 102 8.41 20.60 9.63
C SER A 102 7.18 19.76 9.21
N ASN A 103 7.29 18.45 9.15
CA ASN A 103 6.24 17.52 8.67
C ASN A 103 5.86 17.63 7.20
N ALA A 104 6.34 18.63 6.47
CA ALA A 104 5.98 18.90 5.09
C ALA A 104 6.14 17.67 4.18
N LEU A 105 7.27 16.95 4.26
CA LEU A 105 7.51 15.78 3.41
C LEU A 105 6.52 14.64 3.67
N SER A 106 6.05 14.47 4.91
CA SER A 106 5.08 13.43 5.25
C SER A 106 3.69 13.75 4.73
N VAL A 107 3.30 15.04 4.80
CA VAL A 107 2.03 15.53 4.24
C VAL A 107 2.07 15.42 2.72
N CYS A 108 3.17 15.85 2.10
CA CYS A 108 3.41 15.72 0.67
C CYS A 108 3.30 14.26 0.20
N THR A 109 3.93 13.30 0.90
CA THR A 109 3.77 11.88 0.58
C THR A 109 2.32 11.41 0.72
N ALA A 110 1.61 11.83 1.77
CA ALA A 110 0.20 11.48 1.92
C ALA A 110 -0.63 12.00 0.75
N VAL A 111 -0.49 13.29 0.40
CA VAL A 111 -1.18 13.91 -0.75
C VAL A 111 -0.87 13.15 -2.03
N GLY A 112 0.41 12.83 -2.30
CA GLY A 112 0.81 12.04 -3.48
C GLY A 112 0.12 10.66 -3.54
N LEU A 113 0.04 9.94 -2.42
CA LEU A 113 -0.65 8.65 -2.34
C LEU A 113 -2.18 8.78 -2.52
N LEU A 114 -2.78 9.89 -2.11
CA LEU A 114 -4.20 10.18 -2.34
C LEU A 114 -4.47 10.50 -3.81
N CYS A 115 -3.59 11.27 -4.46
CA CYS A 115 -3.64 11.49 -5.90
C CYS A 115 -3.49 10.17 -6.67
N LEU A 116 -2.57 9.31 -6.25
CA LEU A 116 -2.42 7.96 -6.81
C LEU A 116 -3.72 7.14 -6.68
N MET A 117 -4.39 7.21 -5.52
CA MET A 117 -5.68 6.54 -5.32
C MET A 117 -6.78 7.11 -6.22
N GLY A 118 -6.81 8.44 -6.42
CA GLY A 118 -7.71 9.09 -7.38
C GLY A 118 -7.47 8.62 -8.82
N ALA A 119 -6.20 8.55 -9.24
CA ALA A 119 -5.83 8.05 -10.56
C ALA A 119 -6.28 6.58 -10.74
N TYR A 120 -6.10 5.73 -9.73
CA TYR A 120 -6.60 4.36 -9.78
C TYR A 120 -8.13 4.30 -9.97
N ALA A 121 -8.88 5.11 -9.22
CA ALA A 121 -10.34 5.10 -9.24
C ALA A 121 -10.94 5.52 -10.58
N THR A 122 -10.27 6.44 -11.29
CA THR A 122 -10.71 6.94 -12.60
C THR A 122 -10.14 6.13 -13.76
N GLY A 123 -8.95 5.56 -13.60
CA GLY A 123 -8.26 4.80 -14.64
C GLY A 123 -8.60 3.32 -14.71
N SER A 124 -8.93 2.65 -13.59
CA SER A 124 -9.10 1.19 -13.56
C SER A 124 -10.36 0.65 -14.25
N THR A 125 -11.33 1.51 -14.56
CA THR A 125 -12.57 1.11 -15.22
C THR A 125 -13.13 2.26 -16.04
N GLN A 126 -13.72 1.95 -17.20
CA GLN A 126 -14.44 2.94 -18.02
C GLN A 126 -15.88 3.15 -17.52
N HIS A 127 -16.45 2.22 -16.75
CA HIS A 127 -17.84 2.30 -16.33
C HIS A 127 -18.07 3.18 -15.07
N LEU A 128 -19.18 3.91 -15.07
CA LEU A 128 -19.60 4.79 -13.97
C LEU A 128 -19.98 4.03 -12.70
N LYS A 129 -20.77 2.97 -12.82
CA LYS A 129 -21.27 2.21 -11.66
C LYS A 129 -20.14 1.56 -10.84
N THR A 130 -19.15 0.97 -11.50
CA THR A 130 -18.00 0.33 -10.84
C THR A 130 -17.01 1.35 -10.27
N SER A 131 -16.84 2.50 -10.93
CA SER A 131 -15.99 3.58 -10.42
C SER A 131 -16.55 4.24 -9.15
N ILE A 132 -17.87 4.38 -9.04
CA ILE A 132 -18.53 4.88 -7.80
C ILE A 132 -18.10 4.04 -6.59
N TYR A 133 -18.02 2.72 -6.73
CA TYR A 133 -17.57 1.85 -5.63
C TYR A 133 -16.15 2.20 -5.17
N ILE A 134 -15.21 2.40 -6.09
CA ILE A 134 -13.82 2.75 -5.73
C ILE A 134 -13.78 4.16 -5.13
N ILE A 135 -14.54 5.10 -5.66
CA ILE A 135 -14.63 6.47 -5.13
C ILE A 135 -15.17 6.45 -3.70
N VAL A 136 -16.26 5.73 -3.44
CA VAL A 136 -16.82 5.56 -2.09
C VAL A 136 -15.79 4.92 -1.16
N LEU A 137 -15.12 3.86 -1.60
CA LEU A 137 -14.07 3.20 -0.83
C LEU A 137 -12.91 4.16 -0.50
N ALA A 138 -12.48 4.97 -1.48
CA ALA A 138 -11.46 6.00 -1.32
C ALA A 138 -11.90 7.11 -0.34
N VAL A 139 -13.15 7.57 -0.42
CA VAL A 139 -13.74 8.58 0.47
C VAL A 139 -13.84 8.05 1.90
N VAL A 140 -14.32 6.83 2.09
CA VAL A 140 -14.38 6.18 3.42
C VAL A 140 -12.98 6.13 4.04
N VAL A 141 -11.99 5.74 3.24
CA VAL A 141 -10.59 5.68 3.68
C VAL A 141 -10.02 7.07 4.01
N LEU A 142 -10.33 8.08 3.20
CA LEU A 142 -9.96 9.47 3.46
C LEU A 142 -10.57 9.98 4.77
N LEU A 143 -11.84 9.67 5.04
CA LEU A 143 -12.51 10.03 6.29
C LEU A 143 -11.90 9.32 7.49
N VAL A 144 -11.52 8.04 7.37
CA VAL A 144 -10.79 7.32 8.43
C VAL A 144 -9.43 7.96 8.67
N ALA A 145 -8.67 8.26 7.61
CA ALA A 145 -7.36 8.91 7.73
C ALA A 145 -7.48 10.31 8.34
N ALA A 146 -8.44 11.12 7.90
CA ALA A 146 -8.73 12.45 8.42
C ALA A 146 -9.21 12.40 9.87
N GLY A 147 -10.09 11.45 10.22
CA GLY A 147 -10.55 11.23 11.58
C GLY A 147 -9.40 10.83 12.52
N LEU A 148 -8.51 9.94 12.08
CA LEU A 148 -7.30 9.59 12.83
C LEU A 148 -6.38 10.80 13.01
N LEU A 149 -6.24 11.64 11.99
CA LEU A 149 -5.43 12.86 12.04
C LEU A 149 -6.07 13.93 12.96
N LEU A 150 -7.39 14.09 12.91
CA LEU A 150 -8.15 15.01 13.76
C LEU A 150 -8.12 14.61 15.24
N VAL A 151 -8.40 13.34 15.56
CA VAL A 151 -8.28 12.81 16.93
C VAL A 151 -6.86 13.02 17.46
N PHE A 152 -5.86 12.84 16.60
CA PHE A 152 -4.47 13.11 16.93
C PHE A 152 -4.20 14.59 17.23
N LEU A 153 -4.70 15.52 16.41
CA LEU A 153 -4.55 16.96 16.62
C LEU A 153 -5.26 17.44 17.89
N LEU A 154 -6.48 16.97 18.15
CA LEU A 154 -7.23 17.28 19.37
C LEU A 154 -6.50 16.78 20.62
N LYS A 155 -5.97 15.56 20.58
CA LYS A 155 -5.18 15.00 21.68
C LYS A 155 -3.84 15.71 21.90
N ARG A 156 -3.22 16.24 20.83
CA ARG A 156 -1.99 17.05 20.90
C ARG A 156 -2.21 18.35 21.68
N HIS A 157 -3.36 18.99 21.53
CA HIS A 157 -3.69 20.23 22.23
C HIS A 157 -3.87 20.00 23.74
N GLY A 158 -4.49 18.89 24.15
CA GLY A 158 -4.74 18.57 25.56
C GLY A 158 -3.49 18.24 26.39
N ASN A 159 -2.41 17.77 25.76
CA ASN A 159 -1.23 17.24 26.46
C ASN A 159 -0.07 18.23 26.63
N SER A 160 -0.16 19.46 26.11
CA SER A 160 0.92 20.45 26.29
C SER A 160 1.11 20.91 27.75
N LYS A 161 0.28 20.42 28.69
CA LYS A 161 0.22 20.89 30.09
C LYS A 161 0.83 19.96 31.15
N LYS A 162 1.35 18.75 30.85
CA LYS A 162 1.87 17.85 31.90
C LYS A 162 3.05 16.98 31.43
N ASN A 163 4.25 17.21 31.96
CA ASN A 163 5.37 16.27 31.88
C ASN A 163 6.01 16.05 33.28
N PRO A 164 6.00 14.82 33.83
CA PRO A 164 6.87 14.41 34.93
C PRO A 164 8.16 13.72 34.42
N PRO A 165 9.16 13.43 35.29
CA PRO A 165 10.49 12.96 34.91
C PRO A 165 10.53 11.49 34.46
N SER A 166 11.47 11.17 33.58
CA SER A 166 11.63 9.85 32.93
C SER A 166 12.44 8.84 33.75
N ALA A 167 11.89 7.62 33.90
CA ALA A 167 12.50 6.47 34.57
C ALA A 167 13.38 5.61 33.61
N PRO A 168 14.33 4.79 34.14
CA PRO A 168 15.27 4.02 33.32
C PRO A 168 14.62 2.82 32.59
N ILE A 169 15.08 2.58 31.35
CA ILE A 169 14.56 1.56 30.41
C ILE A 169 15.10 0.16 30.75
N LYS A 170 14.23 -0.84 30.94
CA LYS A 170 14.60 -2.24 31.20
C LYS A 170 14.98 -2.99 29.90
N GLN A 171 15.93 -3.95 29.97
CA GLN A 171 16.39 -4.78 28.83
C GLN A 171 15.25 -5.52 28.07
N LYS A 172 14.18 -5.91 28.77
CA LYS A 172 13.02 -6.60 28.18
C LYS A 172 12.27 -5.71 27.17
N ASP A 173 12.29 -4.39 27.37
CA ASP A 173 11.64 -3.41 26.51
C ASP A 173 12.40 -3.22 25.19
N GLN A 174 13.74 -3.28 25.20
CA GLN A 174 14.55 -3.16 23.99
C GLN A 174 14.31 -4.31 22.99
N LYS A 175 14.13 -5.54 23.47
CA LYS A 175 13.83 -6.69 22.61
C LYS A 175 12.45 -6.56 21.95
N GLY A 176 11.46 -6.01 22.67
CA GLY A 176 10.12 -5.72 22.14
C GLY A 176 10.14 -4.65 21.05
N GLU A 177 10.85 -3.54 21.27
CA GLU A 177 10.99 -2.45 20.32
C GLU A 177 11.67 -2.88 19.01
N ARG A 178 12.73 -3.70 19.09
CA ARG A 178 13.38 -4.28 17.90
C ARG A 178 12.40 -5.12 17.07
N LYS A 179 11.59 -5.96 17.72
CA LYS A 179 10.56 -6.77 17.04
C LYS A 179 9.48 -5.91 16.37
N LYS A 180 9.00 -4.86 17.03
CA LYS A 180 8.05 -3.90 16.44
C LYS A 180 8.64 -3.21 15.21
N HIS A 181 9.90 -2.76 15.31
CA HIS A 181 10.60 -2.13 14.18
C HIS A 181 10.76 -3.08 12.99
N ALA A 182 11.11 -4.35 13.22
CA ALA A 182 11.18 -5.35 12.17
C ALA A 182 9.81 -5.57 11.50
N ARG A 183 8.74 -5.68 12.30
CA ARG A 183 7.37 -5.83 11.79
C ARG A 183 6.94 -4.64 10.93
N ARG A 184 7.30 -3.41 11.32
CA ARG A 184 7.02 -2.20 10.52
C ARG A 184 7.71 -2.21 9.17
N LYS A 185 8.99 -2.61 9.13
CA LYS A 185 9.72 -2.76 7.87
C LYS A 185 9.06 -3.80 6.97
N TYR A 186 8.67 -4.93 7.54
CA TYR A 186 7.93 -5.96 6.81
C TYR A 186 6.60 -5.45 6.26
N LEU A 187 5.77 -4.80 7.08
CA LEU A 187 4.49 -4.21 6.64
C LEU A 187 4.69 -3.16 5.54
N MET A 188 5.74 -2.35 5.65
CA MET A 188 6.09 -1.34 4.65
C MET A 188 6.43 -2.00 3.31
N LEU A 189 7.33 -2.99 3.30
CA LEU A 189 7.72 -3.68 2.07
C LEU A 189 6.54 -4.42 1.44
N LEU A 190 5.70 -5.05 2.25
CA LEU A 190 4.53 -5.76 1.77
C LEU A 190 3.49 -4.80 1.18
N GLY A 191 3.18 -3.70 1.87
CA GLY A 191 2.27 -2.68 1.34
C GLY A 191 2.80 -2.03 0.06
N ILE A 192 4.11 -1.82 -0.05
CA ILE A 192 4.73 -1.30 -1.28
C ILE A 192 4.56 -2.30 -2.44
N LEU A 193 4.89 -3.56 -2.20
CA LEU A 193 4.76 -4.62 -3.19
C LEU A 193 3.31 -4.72 -3.69
N VAL A 194 2.37 -4.83 -2.75
CA VAL A 194 0.97 -5.07 -3.04
C VAL A 194 0.31 -3.85 -3.69
N ALA A 195 0.59 -2.62 -3.23
CA ALA A 195 0.17 -1.40 -3.93
C ALA A 195 0.68 -1.36 -5.38
N SER A 196 1.94 -1.72 -5.60
CA SER A 196 2.54 -1.69 -6.95
C SER A 196 1.84 -2.63 -7.91
N VAL A 197 1.74 -3.91 -7.55
CA VAL A 197 1.13 -4.93 -8.42
C VAL A 197 -0.36 -4.68 -8.62
N ALA A 198 -1.07 -4.24 -7.58
CA ALA A 198 -2.51 -4.00 -7.66
C ALA A 198 -2.84 -2.75 -8.49
N TYR A 199 -2.03 -1.70 -8.39
CA TYR A 199 -2.17 -0.51 -9.24
C TYR A 199 -1.99 -0.88 -10.72
N GLN A 200 -0.89 -1.57 -11.05
CA GLN A 200 -0.61 -1.99 -12.43
C GLN A 200 -1.70 -2.90 -12.99
N ALA A 201 -2.11 -3.92 -12.23
CA ALA A 201 -3.16 -4.86 -12.66
C ALA A 201 -4.54 -4.20 -12.78
N GLY A 202 -4.81 -3.14 -12.00
CA GLY A 202 -6.06 -2.40 -12.10
C GLY A 202 -6.16 -1.57 -13.38
N LEU A 203 -5.06 -0.97 -13.84
CA LEU A 203 -5.03 -0.19 -15.08
C LEU A 203 -4.87 -1.08 -16.32
N LYS A 204 -4.28 -2.26 -16.17
CA LYS A 204 -4.10 -3.28 -17.21
C LYS A 204 -4.81 -4.57 -16.79
N PRO A 205 -6.12 -4.66 -17.01
CA PRO A 205 -6.91 -5.80 -16.54
C PRO A 205 -6.47 -7.12 -17.20
N PRO A 206 -6.70 -8.26 -16.53
CA PRO A 206 -6.35 -9.57 -17.06
C PRO A 206 -7.16 -9.85 -18.33
N GLY A 207 -6.48 -10.42 -19.32
CA GLY A 207 -7.06 -10.63 -20.65
C GLY A 207 -7.02 -9.38 -21.55
N GLY A 208 -6.50 -8.25 -21.06
CA GLY A 208 -6.36 -7.03 -21.82
C GLY A 208 -7.68 -6.27 -22.02
N THR A 209 -7.63 -5.30 -22.92
CA THR A 209 -8.76 -4.44 -23.30
C THR A 209 -9.04 -4.57 -24.79
N TRP A 210 -10.27 -4.33 -25.20
CA TRP A 210 -10.64 -4.30 -26.61
C TRP A 210 -9.88 -3.18 -27.34
N GLN A 211 -9.44 -3.44 -28.58
CA GLN A 211 -8.65 -2.49 -29.37
C GLN A 211 -9.50 -1.69 -30.36
N SER A 212 -10.64 -2.23 -30.77
CA SER A 212 -11.62 -1.57 -31.65
C SER A 212 -13.02 -1.75 -31.08
N GLY A 213 -13.90 -0.79 -31.36
CA GLY A 213 -15.31 -0.88 -30.99
C GLY A 213 -16.11 -1.51 -32.12
N ASP A 214 -16.52 -2.77 -31.97
CA ASP A 214 -17.45 -3.45 -32.87
C ASP A 214 -18.43 -4.30 -32.06
N SER A 215 -19.70 -4.39 -32.49
CA SER A 215 -20.68 -5.38 -32.03
C SER A 215 -20.89 -5.52 -30.50
N GLY A 216 -20.94 -4.40 -29.76
CA GLY A 216 -21.44 -4.37 -28.38
C GLY A 216 -20.41 -4.11 -27.28
N TYR A 217 -19.18 -3.75 -27.62
CA TYR A 217 -18.14 -3.33 -26.68
C TYR A 217 -17.31 -2.16 -27.24
N GLU A 218 -16.92 -1.23 -26.37
CA GLU A 218 -16.07 -0.06 -26.70
C GLU A 218 -14.57 -0.39 -26.56
N ALA A 219 -13.74 0.28 -27.36
CA ALA A 219 -12.29 0.20 -27.21
C ALA A 219 -11.84 0.58 -25.78
N GLY A 220 -10.87 -0.14 -25.23
CA GLY A 220 -10.40 0.07 -23.86
C GLY A 220 -11.27 -0.60 -22.78
N ASN A 221 -12.46 -1.15 -23.10
CA ASN A 221 -13.19 -1.97 -22.14
C ASN A 221 -12.42 -3.29 -21.87
N PRO A 222 -12.39 -3.77 -20.60
CA PRO A 222 -11.74 -5.03 -20.28
C PRO A 222 -12.39 -6.22 -20.98
N VAL A 223 -11.64 -7.01 -21.74
CA VAL A 223 -12.17 -8.18 -22.48
C VAL A 223 -12.82 -9.19 -21.53
N MET A 224 -12.27 -9.34 -20.31
CA MET A 224 -12.81 -10.23 -19.29
C MET A 224 -14.15 -9.73 -18.71
N HIS A 225 -14.40 -8.42 -18.70
CA HIS A 225 -15.67 -7.86 -18.22
C HIS A 225 -16.84 -8.36 -19.08
N ASP A 226 -16.68 -8.32 -20.40
CA ASP A 226 -17.77 -8.65 -21.34
C ASP A 226 -17.94 -10.16 -21.49
N ASN A 227 -16.84 -10.90 -21.59
CA ASN A 227 -16.90 -12.36 -21.80
C ASN A 227 -17.17 -13.15 -20.51
N ARG A 228 -16.73 -12.66 -19.33
CA ARG A 228 -16.78 -13.39 -18.05
C ARG A 228 -16.97 -12.43 -16.86
N ARG A 229 -18.08 -11.69 -16.88
CA ARG A 229 -18.41 -10.67 -15.89
C ARG A 229 -18.22 -11.07 -14.42
N PRO A 230 -18.69 -12.24 -13.92
CA PRO A 230 -18.51 -12.59 -12.51
C PRO A 230 -17.04 -12.68 -12.10
N ARG A 231 -16.18 -13.21 -12.97
CA ARG A 231 -14.75 -13.36 -12.72
C ARG A 231 -14.04 -12.01 -12.75
N TYR A 232 -14.39 -11.17 -13.73
CA TYR A 232 -13.90 -9.80 -13.76
C TYR A 232 -14.27 -9.03 -12.49
N LEU A 233 -15.52 -9.14 -12.01
CA LEU A 233 -15.93 -8.45 -10.78
C LEU A 233 -15.16 -8.95 -9.55
N VAL A 234 -14.96 -10.26 -9.41
CA VAL A 234 -14.12 -10.80 -8.33
C VAL A 234 -12.69 -10.25 -8.42
N PHE A 235 -12.08 -10.29 -9.61
CA PHE A 235 -10.76 -9.70 -9.84
C PHE A 235 -10.73 -8.22 -9.46
N PHE A 236 -11.62 -7.43 -10.05
CA PHE A 236 -11.65 -5.98 -9.94
C PHE A 236 -11.85 -5.52 -8.50
N TYR A 237 -12.85 -6.06 -7.80
CA TYR A 237 -13.12 -5.69 -6.42
C TYR A 237 -12.02 -6.16 -5.48
N SER A 238 -11.54 -7.39 -5.62
CA SER A 238 -10.48 -7.91 -4.75
C SER A 238 -9.16 -7.15 -4.96
N ASN A 239 -8.82 -6.83 -6.22
CA ASN A 239 -7.65 -6.03 -6.56
C ASN A 239 -7.76 -4.58 -6.05
N SER A 240 -8.95 -3.96 -6.16
CA SER A 240 -9.19 -2.61 -5.66
C SER A 240 -9.10 -2.54 -4.13
N ILE A 241 -9.70 -3.52 -3.43
CA ILE A 241 -9.59 -3.64 -1.97
C ILE A 241 -8.13 -3.80 -1.57
N SER A 242 -7.38 -4.64 -2.28
CA SER A 242 -5.97 -4.87 -2.02
C SER A 242 -5.13 -3.60 -2.19
N PHE A 243 -5.27 -2.91 -3.33
CA PHE A 243 -4.61 -1.64 -3.59
C PHE A 243 -4.90 -0.59 -2.51
N VAL A 244 -6.19 -0.37 -2.19
CA VAL A 244 -6.59 0.63 -1.19
C VAL A 244 -6.10 0.24 0.21
N ALA A 245 -6.20 -1.03 0.61
CA ALA A 245 -5.71 -1.52 1.88
C ALA A 245 -4.20 -1.30 2.05
N SER A 246 -3.42 -1.52 0.98
CA SER A 246 -1.99 -1.23 0.94
C SER A 246 -1.68 0.26 1.11
N ILE A 247 -2.41 1.15 0.42
CA ILE A 247 -2.26 2.60 0.58
C ILE A 247 -2.58 3.04 2.01
N VAL A 248 -3.63 2.48 2.63
CA VAL A 248 -3.96 2.72 4.04
C VAL A 248 -2.81 2.31 4.96
N VAL A 249 -2.23 1.12 4.77
CA VAL A 249 -1.09 0.66 5.57
C VAL A 249 0.11 1.60 5.41
N ILE A 250 0.40 2.04 4.18
CA ILE A 250 1.48 3.01 3.90
C ILE A 250 1.21 4.34 4.62
N ILE A 251 -0.02 4.87 4.52
CA ILE A 251 -0.41 6.10 5.20
C ILE A 251 -0.33 5.94 6.72
N MET A 252 -0.74 4.82 7.30
CA MET A 252 -0.60 4.56 8.74
C MET A 252 0.87 4.42 9.20
N LEU A 253 1.79 4.07 8.29
CA LEU A 253 3.23 4.03 8.54
C LEU A 253 3.91 5.41 8.45
N LEU A 254 3.26 6.42 7.84
CA LEU A 254 3.75 7.80 7.81
C LEU A 254 3.82 8.41 9.25
N PRO A 255 2.72 8.41 10.08
CA PRO A 255 2.58 8.88 11.47
C PRO A 255 3.51 8.30 12.54
N GLN A 256 4.66 7.67 12.25
CA GLN A 256 5.63 7.28 13.30
C GLN A 256 6.34 8.49 13.96
N TRP A 257 5.57 9.55 14.13
CA TRP A 257 5.78 10.92 14.52
C TRP A 257 5.59 11.20 16.01
N LEU A 258 5.15 10.23 16.81
CA LEU A 258 4.93 10.49 18.21
C LEU A 258 6.18 10.27 19.04
N ARG A 259 6.34 11.16 20.00
CA ARG A 259 7.36 11.20 21.03
C ARG A 259 7.01 10.14 22.08
N LYS A 260 8.08 9.52 22.62
CA LYS A 260 8.16 8.27 23.40
C LYS A 260 7.18 8.07 24.57
N GLU A 261 6.40 9.07 24.98
CA GLU A 261 5.85 9.11 26.34
C GLU A 261 4.36 8.76 26.46
N GLN A 262 3.59 8.75 25.37
CA GLN A 262 2.17 8.28 25.39
C GLN A 262 1.85 7.24 24.31
N GLN A 263 2.90 6.63 23.78
CA GLN A 263 2.91 5.91 22.50
C GLN A 263 2.58 4.42 22.62
N GLY A 264 2.57 3.86 23.83
CA GLY A 264 2.48 2.41 24.02
C GLY A 264 1.20 1.79 23.46
N GLU A 265 0.03 2.37 23.73
CA GLU A 265 -1.25 1.78 23.35
C GLU A 265 -1.64 2.05 21.90
N TRP A 266 -1.54 3.31 21.46
CA TRP A 266 -1.81 3.70 20.06
C TRP A 266 -0.90 2.99 19.07
N GLU A 267 0.37 2.81 19.42
CA GLU A 267 1.31 2.08 18.59
C GLU A 267 0.96 0.58 18.49
N LYS A 268 0.61 -0.04 19.62
CA LYS A 268 0.17 -1.43 19.65
C LYS A 268 -1.12 -1.60 18.84
N TRP A 269 -2.06 -0.66 18.96
CA TRP A 269 -3.32 -0.68 18.24
C TRP A 269 -3.10 -0.49 16.74
N SER A 270 -2.32 0.50 16.31
CA SER A 270 -2.06 0.71 14.87
C SER A 270 -1.30 -0.47 14.26
N LEU A 271 -0.32 -1.05 14.96
CA LEU A 271 0.37 -2.27 14.50
C LEU A 271 -0.58 -3.47 14.38
N ARG A 272 -1.56 -3.57 15.28
CA ARG A 272 -2.59 -4.62 15.22
C ARG A 272 -3.49 -4.41 14.01
N VAL A 273 -3.98 -3.18 13.80
CA VAL A 273 -4.81 -2.81 12.66
C VAL A 273 -4.07 -3.08 11.35
N MET A 274 -2.89 -2.48 11.15
CA MET A 274 -2.09 -2.69 9.92
C MET A 274 -1.80 -4.17 9.65
N ASN A 275 -1.57 -4.97 10.69
CA ASN A 275 -1.31 -6.40 10.52
C ASN A 275 -2.56 -7.22 10.17
N TRP A 276 -3.74 -6.81 10.59
CA TRP A 276 -4.98 -7.41 10.11
C TRP A 276 -5.28 -6.94 8.69
N THR A 277 -5.14 -5.63 8.43
CA THR A 277 -5.31 -5.03 7.10
C THR A 277 -4.43 -5.73 6.07
N ILE A 278 -3.13 -5.93 6.35
CA ILE A 278 -2.22 -6.56 5.37
C ILE A 278 -2.55 -8.04 5.10
N ARG A 279 -3.14 -8.75 6.07
CA ARG A 279 -3.58 -10.14 5.86
C ARG A 279 -4.80 -10.17 4.96
N LEU A 280 -5.78 -9.31 5.23
CA LEU A 280 -6.95 -9.13 4.38
C LEU A 280 -6.53 -8.72 2.97
N ASP A 281 -5.57 -7.81 2.87
CA ASP A 281 -4.96 -7.36 1.62
C ASP A 281 -4.35 -8.53 0.83
N LEU A 282 -3.52 -9.36 1.48
CA LEU A 282 -2.96 -10.55 0.84
C LEU A 282 -4.04 -11.54 0.38
N PHE A 283 -5.10 -11.75 1.16
CA PHE A 283 -6.22 -12.61 0.74
C PHE A 283 -6.97 -12.02 -0.46
N ALA A 284 -7.19 -10.70 -0.47
CA ALA A 284 -7.79 -9.99 -1.59
C ALA A 284 -6.91 -10.08 -2.85
N LEU A 285 -5.59 -9.94 -2.70
CA LEU A 285 -4.64 -10.11 -3.80
C LEU A 285 -4.65 -11.55 -4.34
N LEU A 286 -4.71 -12.56 -3.47
CA LEU A 286 -4.85 -13.97 -3.86
C LEU A 286 -6.15 -14.22 -4.62
N GLY A 287 -7.26 -13.63 -4.16
CA GLY A 287 -8.56 -13.69 -4.84
C GLY A 287 -8.49 -13.04 -6.22
N ALA A 288 -7.85 -11.87 -6.33
CA ALA A 288 -7.62 -11.20 -7.59
C ALA A 288 -6.78 -12.08 -8.54
N TYR A 289 -5.67 -12.63 -8.05
CA TYR A 289 -4.81 -13.51 -8.83
C TYR A 289 -5.55 -14.77 -9.32
N ALA A 290 -6.31 -15.43 -8.45
CA ALA A 290 -7.08 -16.62 -8.82
C ALA A 290 -8.17 -16.32 -9.87
N ALA A 291 -8.82 -15.16 -9.76
CA ALA A 291 -9.81 -14.72 -10.74
C ALA A 291 -9.16 -14.33 -12.07
N GLY A 292 -8.07 -13.57 -12.05
CA GLY A 292 -7.43 -12.99 -13.24
C GLY A 292 -6.53 -13.93 -14.03
N SER A 293 -5.91 -14.93 -13.40
CA SER A 293 -4.86 -15.75 -14.03
C SER A 293 -5.33 -16.77 -15.07
N ASN A 294 -6.56 -17.28 -14.96
CA ASN A 294 -7.01 -18.42 -15.77
C ASN A 294 -8.35 -18.21 -16.48
N ARG A 295 -8.43 -18.66 -17.74
CA ARG A 295 -9.62 -18.56 -18.60
C ARG A 295 -10.67 -19.64 -18.31
N GLY A 296 -10.27 -20.81 -17.80
CA GLY A 296 -11.14 -21.97 -17.57
C GLY A 296 -11.47 -22.23 -16.10
N TRP A 297 -12.67 -22.72 -15.80
CA TRP A 297 -13.08 -23.10 -14.43
C TRP A 297 -12.20 -24.20 -13.83
N LYS A 298 -11.81 -25.20 -14.64
CA LYS A 298 -10.93 -26.30 -14.22
C LYS A 298 -9.53 -25.80 -13.85
N THR A 299 -8.93 -24.94 -14.67
CA THR A 299 -7.61 -24.34 -14.40
C THR A 299 -7.63 -23.35 -13.25
N SER A 300 -8.74 -22.63 -13.06
CA SER A 300 -8.99 -21.80 -11.88
C SER A 300 -9.02 -22.61 -10.58
N MET A 301 -9.59 -23.82 -10.61
CA MET A 301 -9.62 -24.71 -9.44
C MET A 301 -8.22 -25.18 -9.05
N TYR A 302 -7.33 -25.44 -10.02
CA TYR A 302 -5.92 -25.74 -9.71
C TYR A 302 -5.20 -24.58 -9.01
N VAL A 303 -5.45 -23.33 -9.42
CA VAL A 303 -4.86 -22.15 -8.77
C VAL A 303 -5.39 -22.00 -7.33
N VAL A 304 -6.69 -22.17 -7.14
CA VAL A 304 -7.30 -22.14 -5.79
C VAL A 304 -6.76 -23.28 -4.93
N ALA A 305 -6.64 -24.50 -5.48
CA ALA A 305 -6.07 -25.65 -4.78
C ALA A 305 -4.60 -25.40 -4.41
N LEU A 306 -3.81 -24.80 -5.30
CA LEU A 306 -2.42 -24.44 -5.03
C LEU A 306 -2.32 -23.38 -3.93
N ILE A 307 -3.19 -22.38 -3.93
CA ILE A 307 -3.31 -21.40 -2.84
C ILE A 307 -3.61 -22.11 -1.51
N ILE A 308 -4.60 -23.01 -1.48
CA ILE A 308 -4.95 -23.78 -0.30
C ILE A 308 -3.79 -24.66 0.16
N ALA A 309 -3.08 -25.31 -0.77
CA ALA A 309 -1.92 -26.15 -0.48
C ALA A 309 -0.77 -25.34 0.13
N VAL A 310 -0.46 -24.16 -0.42
CA VAL A 310 0.56 -23.24 0.11
C VAL A 310 0.17 -22.76 1.51
N LEU A 311 -1.09 -22.35 1.71
CA LEU A 311 -1.58 -21.94 3.04
C LEU A 311 -1.53 -23.10 4.04
N GLY A 312 -1.91 -24.30 3.61
CA GLY A 312 -1.86 -25.53 4.40
C GLY A 312 -0.42 -25.88 4.81
N TYR A 313 0.52 -25.81 3.86
CA TYR A 313 1.95 -25.99 4.12
C TYR A 313 2.45 -25.03 5.20
N PHE A 314 2.09 -23.74 5.11
CA PHE A 314 2.46 -22.75 6.15
C PHE A 314 1.86 -23.07 7.51
N VAL A 315 0.60 -23.53 7.57
CA VAL A 315 -0.05 -23.92 8.84
C VAL A 315 0.64 -25.15 9.44
N ILE A 316 0.97 -26.16 8.63
CA ILE A 316 1.70 -27.36 9.05
C ILE A 316 3.08 -26.97 9.57
N HIS A 317 3.84 -26.17 8.82
CA HIS A 317 5.16 -25.72 9.23
C HIS A 317 5.10 -24.89 10.52
N MET A 318 4.09 -24.02 10.69
CA MET A 318 3.84 -23.31 11.94
C MET A 318 3.57 -24.26 13.11
N LYS A 319 2.73 -25.29 12.92
CA LYS A 319 2.41 -26.28 13.96
C LYS A 319 3.64 -27.10 14.34
N ILE A 320 4.41 -27.56 13.36
CA ILE A 320 5.67 -28.29 13.58
C ILE A 320 6.67 -27.41 14.34
N SER A 321 6.90 -26.18 13.89
CA SER A 321 7.79 -25.22 14.56
C SER A 321 7.35 -24.96 16.00
N THR A 322 6.05 -24.77 16.24
CA THR A 322 5.51 -24.56 17.60
C THR A 322 5.65 -25.82 18.47
N CYS A 323 5.46 -27.01 17.90
CA CYS A 323 5.63 -28.29 18.58
C CYS A 323 7.09 -28.51 18.98
N LEU A 324 8.02 -28.24 18.05
CA LEU A 324 9.47 -28.33 18.28
C LEU A 324 9.93 -27.33 19.34
N GLU A 325 9.43 -26.09 19.32
CA GLU A 325 9.72 -25.10 20.36
C GLU A 325 9.20 -25.54 21.73
N ARG A 326 7.99 -26.12 21.80
CA ARG A 326 7.45 -26.69 23.06
C ARG A 326 8.32 -27.84 23.57
N ARG A 327 8.72 -28.77 22.70
CA ARG A 327 9.61 -29.88 23.06
C ARG A 327 10.98 -29.38 23.51
N ARG A 328 11.53 -28.36 22.86
CA ARG A 328 12.79 -27.73 23.27
C ARG A 328 12.67 -27.11 24.67
N LYS A 329 11.65 -26.30 24.91
CA LYS A 329 11.40 -25.72 26.25
C LYS A 329 11.18 -26.78 27.32
N LYS A 330 10.52 -27.89 26.99
CA LYS A 330 10.32 -29.01 27.90
C LYS A 330 11.67 -29.66 28.28
N ARG A 331 12.52 -29.96 27.30
CA ARG A 331 13.88 -30.48 27.53
C ARG A 331 14.75 -29.50 28.32
N ASP A 332 14.69 -28.22 27.99
CA ASP A 332 15.46 -27.19 28.71
C ASP A 332 14.99 -27.07 30.18
N ALA A 333 13.69 -27.27 30.44
CA ALA A 333 13.14 -27.28 31.80
C ALA A 333 13.48 -28.57 32.58
N GLU A 334 13.44 -29.73 31.92
CA GLU A 334 13.85 -31.02 32.49
C GLU A 334 15.36 -31.01 32.85
N ALA A 335 16.22 -30.48 31.96
CA ALA A 335 17.64 -30.30 32.20
C ALA A 335 17.93 -29.29 33.34
N ALA A 336 17.14 -28.22 33.46
CA ALA A 336 17.29 -27.23 34.53
C ALA A 336 16.83 -27.74 35.90
N MET A 337 15.92 -28.73 35.96
CA MET A 337 15.45 -29.34 37.21
C MET A 337 16.34 -30.51 37.68
N GLY A 338 17.46 -30.79 37.00
CA GLY A 338 18.35 -31.88 37.38
C GLY A 338 17.75 -33.27 37.15
N ILE A 339 16.68 -33.39 36.37
CA ILE A 339 16.12 -34.68 35.97
C ILE A 339 16.88 -35.15 34.73
N ILE A 340 18.13 -35.53 34.94
CA ILE A 340 18.83 -36.44 34.04
C ILE A 340 18.74 -37.80 34.73
N VAL A 341 17.90 -38.69 34.19
CA VAL A 341 18.04 -40.14 34.39
C VAL A 341 18.67 -40.70 33.13
#